data_AF-A0A8T3TRD0-F1
#
_entry.id   AF-A0A8T3TRD0-F1
#
_cell.length_a   1.000
_cell.length_b   1.000
_cell.length_c   1.000
_cell.angle_alpha   90.00
_cell.angle_beta   90.00
_cell.angle_gamma   90.00
#
_symmetry.space_group_name_H-M   'P 1'
#
loop_
_entity.id
_entity.type
_entity.pdbx_description
1 polymer ?
#
loop_
_entity_poly.entity_id
_entity_poly.type
_entity_poly.pdbx_seq_one_letter_code
_entity_poly.pdbx_strand_id
1 'polypeptide(L)'
;VPKPTEEITFESFTSLTALAMATDRVRLGHVVVCTAFRNPALLAKMMSTMDVISGGRMELGIGAGWKRDEWLAYGYGFPETKQRLDTLADHLEIIKRSLGPGRATYAGEHASVEGAINVPKPIQEGLPIMVGGNGPNVTWRLAARHADELNVDGMKPDALREALPVIRSRCEEIDRDPASLAVSAHVWWEDWAMSSQERVDRLAAYRELGVSRVITMIRETNESDEALATFAEECRTAGATLEASTALGA
;
A
#
# COMPACT_ATOMS: atom_id res chain seq x y z
N VAL A 1 11.82 8.56 -12.09
CA VAL A 1 11.23 7.34 -12.69
C VAL A 1 12.36 6.35 -12.95
N PRO A 2 12.39 5.21 -12.25
CA PRO A 2 13.30 4.11 -12.54
C PRO A 2 13.29 3.75 -14.03
N LYS A 3 14.45 3.44 -14.60
CA LYS A 3 14.54 2.95 -15.99
C LYS A 3 14.32 1.43 -15.99
N PRO A 4 13.74 0.86 -17.06
CA PRO A 4 13.74 -0.60 -17.23
C PRO A 4 15.18 -1.13 -17.24
N THR A 5 15.41 -2.23 -16.54
CA THR A 5 16.70 -2.94 -16.47
C THR A 5 16.46 -4.43 -16.65
N GLU A 6 17.54 -5.20 -16.83
CA GLU A 6 17.51 -6.67 -16.80
C GLU A 6 17.76 -7.23 -15.39
N GLU A 7 17.65 -6.39 -14.35
CA GLU A 7 17.78 -6.85 -12.97
C GLU A 7 16.65 -7.83 -12.62
N ILE A 8 17.01 -8.90 -11.90
CA ILE A 8 16.06 -9.92 -11.49
C ILE A 8 14.97 -9.27 -10.63
N THR A 9 13.74 -9.28 -11.16
CA THR A 9 12.56 -8.74 -10.49
C THR A 9 11.50 -9.82 -10.43
N PHE A 10 11.16 -10.28 -9.23
CA PHE A 10 10.14 -11.32 -9.06
C PHE A 10 8.73 -10.74 -9.16
N GLU A 11 7.78 -11.57 -9.62
CA GLU A 11 6.36 -11.18 -9.67
C GLU A 11 5.80 -11.07 -8.24
N SER A 12 5.05 -10.00 -7.98
CA SER A 12 4.75 -9.58 -6.61
C SER A 12 3.84 -10.55 -5.86
N PHE A 13 2.80 -11.10 -6.47
CA PHE A 13 1.83 -11.96 -5.78
C PHE A 13 2.41 -13.34 -5.47
N THR A 14 3.12 -13.93 -6.42
CA THR A 14 3.79 -15.23 -6.26
C THR A 14 4.86 -15.16 -5.19
N SER A 15 5.70 -14.11 -5.22
CA SER A 15 6.73 -13.88 -4.20
C SER A 15 6.13 -13.64 -2.82
N LEU A 16 5.09 -12.78 -2.74
CA LEU A 16 4.45 -12.45 -1.47
C LEU A 16 3.71 -13.64 -0.87
N THR A 17 3.18 -14.56 -1.69
CA THR A 17 2.60 -15.82 -1.23
C THR A 17 3.67 -16.74 -0.61
N ALA A 18 4.86 -16.81 -1.22
CA ALA A 18 5.98 -17.57 -0.65
C ALA A 18 6.44 -16.96 0.69
N LEU A 19 6.56 -15.62 0.77
CA LEU A 19 6.88 -14.90 2.00
C LEU A 19 5.83 -15.09 3.09
N ALA A 20 4.54 -15.19 2.72
CA ALA A 20 3.46 -15.48 3.66
C ALA A 20 3.64 -16.82 4.37
N MET A 21 4.14 -17.84 3.66
CA MET A 21 4.42 -19.15 4.26
C MET A 21 5.74 -19.19 5.04
N ALA A 22 6.70 -18.35 4.67
CA ALA A 22 8.02 -18.30 5.32
C ALA A 22 8.07 -17.40 6.56
N THR A 23 6.98 -16.70 6.88
CA THR A 23 6.90 -15.76 8.00
C THR A 23 5.62 -15.96 8.80
N ASP A 24 5.64 -15.61 10.09
CA ASP A 24 4.53 -15.82 11.02
C ASP A 24 3.93 -14.51 11.58
N ARG A 25 4.72 -13.43 11.59
CA ARG A 25 4.38 -12.19 12.30
C ARG A 25 4.20 -10.98 11.39
N VAL A 26 5.13 -10.75 10.46
CA VAL A 26 5.15 -9.52 9.67
C VAL A 26 3.90 -9.37 8.82
N ARG A 27 3.36 -8.15 8.73
CA ARG A 27 2.25 -7.84 7.82
C ARG A 27 2.76 -7.75 6.39
N LEU A 28 1.95 -8.21 5.43
CA LEU A 28 2.37 -8.44 4.06
C LEU A 28 1.44 -7.69 3.11
N GLY A 29 2.00 -6.91 2.19
CA GLY A 29 1.20 -6.12 1.27
C GLY A 29 2.00 -5.59 0.10
N HIS A 30 1.31 -4.84 -0.74
CA HIS A 30 1.87 -4.22 -1.94
C HIS A 30 1.88 -2.71 -1.79
N VAL A 31 2.94 -2.02 -2.23
CA VAL A 31 2.98 -0.56 -2.27
C VAL A 31 3.38 -0.09 -3.68
N VAL A 32 2.45 0.01 -4.63
CA VAL A 32 1.07 -0.51 -4.61
C VAL A 32 0.82 -1.31 -5.90
N VAL A 33 -0.18 -2.20 -5.92
CA VAL A 33 -0.57 -2.85 -7.17
C VAL A 33 -1.19 -1.84 -8.13
N CYS A 34 -0.94 -2.03 -9.43
CA CYS A 34 -1.59 -1.24 -10.47
C CYS A 34 -3.00 -1.77 -10.75
N THR A 35 -3.99 -0.88 -10.68
CA THR A 35 -5.40 -1.16 -11.00
C THR A 35 -5.60 -1.90 -12.32
N ALA A 36 -4.82 -1.59 -13.36
CA ALA A 36 -5.07 -2.09 -14.71
C ALA A 36 -4.56 -3.51 -14.98
N PHE A 37 -3.64 -4.03 -14.17
CA PHE A 37 -2.99 -5.30 -14.49
C PHE A 37 -3.84 -6.53 -14.15
N ARG A 38 -4.93 -6.36 -13.38
CA ARG A 38 -5.76 -7.47 -12.90
C ARG A 38 -7.24 -7.08 -12.85
N ASN A 39 -8.10 -8.05 -13.11
CA ASN A 39 -9.53 -7.92 -12.87
C ASN A 39 -9.78 -7.68 -11.35
N PRO A 40 -10.67 -6.74 -10.96
CA PRO A 40 -10.86 -6.37 -9.55
C PRO A 40 -11.46 -7.49 -8.68
N ALA A 41 -12.36 -8.32 -9.23
CA ALA A 41 -12.88 -9.47 -8.48
C ALA A 41 -11.83 -10.57 -8.32
N LEU A 42 -10.99 -10.79 -9.34
CA LEU A 42 -9.84 -11.70 -9.23
C LEU A 42 -8.84 -11.19 -8.19
N LEU A 43 -8.56 -9.88 -8.18
CA LEU A 43 -7.68 -9.27 -7.18
C LEU A 43 -8.24 -9.48 -5.76
N ALA A 44 -9.53 -9.24 -5.53
CA ALA A 44 -10.16 -9.52 -4.23
C ALA A 44 -10.06 -11.00 -3.84
N LYS A 45 -10.20 -11.91 -4.80
CA LYS A 45 -10.07 -13.37 -4.60
C LYS A 45 -8.64 -13.79 -4.27
N MET A 46 -7.64 -13.19 -4.92
CA MET A 46 -6.23 -13.40 -4.60
C MET A 46 -5.93 -12.90 -3.18
N MET A 47 -6.35 -11.68 -2.84
CA MET A 47 -6.12 -11.09 -1.53
C MET A 47 -6.78 -11.88 -0.40
N SER A 48 -8.04 -12.31 -0.54
CA SER A 48 -8.69 -13.13 0.50
C SER A 48 -8.05 -14.51 0.65
N THR A 49 -7.58 -15.10 -0.45
CA THR A 49 -6.87 -16.39 -0.40
C THR A 49 -5.52 -16.24 0.29
N MET A 50 -4.72 -15.23 -0.06
CA MET A 50 -3.45 -14.94 0.61
C MET A 50 -3.66 -14.57 2.07
N ASP A 51 -4.76 -13.90 2.42
CA ASP A 51 -5.09 -13.59 3.80
C ASP A 51 -5.27 -14.86 4.64
N VAL A 52 -6.01 -15.83 4.11
CA VAL A 52 -6.15 -17.16 4.72
C VAL A 52 -4.79 -17.86 4.84
N ILE A 53 -3.98 -17.85 3.80
CA ILE A 53 -2.64 -18.47 3.79
C ILE A 53 -1.72 -17.85 4.85
N SER A 54 -1.75 -16.51 4.97
CA SER A 54 -0.89 -15.76 5.89
C SER A 54 -1.36 -15.82 7.35
N GLY A 55 -2.58 -16.31 7.62
CA GLY A 55 -3.18 -16.24 8.95
C GLY A 55 -3.68 -14.84 9.33
N GLY A 56 -4.18 -14.06 8.37
CA GLY A 56 -4.76 -12.74 8.64
C GLY A 56 -3.77 -11.58 8.64
N ARG A 57 -2.67 -11.67 7.88
CA ARG A 57 -1.60 -10.65 7.83
C ARG A 57 -1.55 -9.86 6.53
N MET A 58 -2.47 -10.12 5.60
CA MET A 58 -2.44 -9.47 4.30
C MET A 58 -3.04 -8.07 4.31
N GLU A 59 -2.49 -7.22 3.45
CA GLU A 59 -2.98 -5.88 3.16
C GLU A 59 -2.95 -5.61 1.66
N LEU A 60 -3.96 -4.91 1.16
CA LEU A 60 -4.03 -4.51 -0.25
C LEU A 60 -3.64 -3.04 -0.39
N GLY A 61 -2.46 -2.75 -0.91
CA GLY A 61 -2.18 -1.42 -1.47
C GLY A 61 -2.46 -1.38 -2.96
N ILE A 62 -3.25 -0.39 -3.40
CA ILE A 62 -3.68 -0.22 -4.80
C ILE A 62 -3.54 1.23 -5.26
N GLY A 63 -3.22 1.43 -6.55
CA GLY A 63 -3.18 2.74 -7.18
C GLY A 63 -3.44 2.69 -8.68
N ALA A 64 -3.69 3.85 -9.29
CA ALA A 64 -4.12 3.97 -10.69
C ALA A 64 -3.05 3.59 -11.73
N GLY A 65 -1.80 3.39 -11.30
CA GLY A 65 -0.66 3.11 -12.18
C GLY A 65 -0.09 4.35 -12.87
N TRP A 66 1.24 4.33 -13.04
CA TRP A 66 2.00 5.48 -13.53
C TRP A 66 3.14 5.10 -14.50
N LYS A 67 3.58 3.84 -14.48
CA LYS A 67 4.75 3.36 -15.21
C LYS A 67 4.43 3.06 -16.69
N ARG A 68 4.36 4.11 -17.51
CA ARG A 68 3.93 4.06 -18.92
C ARG A 68 4.68 3.02 -19.77
N ASP A 69 5.99 2.93 -19.63
CA ASP A 69 6.82 2.01 -20.39
C ASP A 69 6.52 0.54 -20.08
N GLU A 70 6.30 0.19 -18.81
CA GLU A 70 5.86 -1.17 -18.43
C GLU A 70 4.49 -1.50 -19.02
N TRP A 71 3.54 -0.56 -18.89
CA TRP A 71 2.19 -0.71 -19.47
C TRP A 71 2.23 -0.98 -20.98
N LEU A 72 3.03 -0.21 -21.72
CA LEU A 72 3.17 -0.38 -23.17
C LEU A 72 3.90 -1.67 -23.52
N ALA A 73 4.98 -2.01 -22.80
CA ALA A 73 5.76 -3.23 -23.03
C ALA A 73 4.95 -4.51 -22.77
N TYR A 74 4.04 -4.49 -21.79
CA TYR A 74 3.16 -5.61 -21.45
C TYR A 74 1.84 -5.60 -22.25
N GLY A 75 1.62 -4.63 -23.12
CA GLY A 75 0.48 -4.59 -24.04
C GLY A 75 -0.83 -4.08 -23.44
N TYR A 76 -0.81 -3.35 -22.31
CA TYR A 76 -2.00 -2.81 -21.66
C TYR A 76 -2.49 -1.46 -22.24
N GLY A 77 -1.76 -0.88 -23.19
CA GLY A 77 -1.96 0.51 -23.61
C GLY A 77 -1.56 1.50 -22.52
N PHE A 78 -1.90 2.79 -22.63
CA PHE A 78 -1.70 3.74 -21.52
C PHE A 78 -2.79 4.82 -21.56
N PRO A 79 -3.98 4.56 -20.97
CA PRO A 79 -5.10 5.50 -20.96
C PRO A 79 -4.71 6.81 -20.27
N GLU A 80 -5.46 7.88 -20.53
CA GLU A 80 -5.26 9.17 -19.86
C GLU A 80 -5.46 9.09 -18.34
N THR A 81 -4.83 10.00 -17.61
CA THR A 81 -4.84 9.98 -16.14
C THR A 81 -6.24 9.97 -15.54
N LYS A 82 -7.19 10.71 -16.13
CA LYS A 82 -8.59 10.72 -15.68
C LYS A 82 -9.18 9.32 -15.74
N GLN A 83 -9.11 8.66 -16.90
CA GLN A 83 -9.66 7.31 -17.08
C GLN A 83 -9.01 6.29 -16.15
N ARG A 84 -7.69 6.37 -15.90
CA ARG A 84 -7.02 5.47 -14.95
C ARG A 84 -7.54 5.65 -13.51
N LEU A 85 -7.81 6.89 -13.10
CA LEU A 85 -8.38 7.21 -11.79
C LEU A 85 -9.86 6.82 -11.68
N ASP A 86 -10.65 7.03 -12.72
CA ASP A 86 -12.05 6.58 -12.77
C ASP A 86 -12.12 5.04 -12.68
N THR A 87 -11.22 4.33 -13.37
CA THR A 87 -11.11 2.86 -13.29
C THR A 87 -10.73 2.40 -11.88
N LEU A 88 -9.84 3.13 -11.19
CA LEU A 88 -9.51 2.84 -9.78
C LEU A 88 -10.75 2.97 -8.88
N ALA A 89 -11.61 3.95 -9.11
CA ALA A 89 -12.85 4.12 -8.34
C ALA A 89 -13.77 2.90 -8.48
N ASP A 90 -14.02 2.45 -9.71
CA ASP A 90 -14.83 1.26 -9.98
C ASP A 90 -14.22 -0.02 -9.35
N HIS A 91 -12.90 -0.17 -9.45
CA HIS A 91 -12.20 -1.30 -8.86
C HIS A 91 -12.30 -1.32 -7.34
N LEU A 92 -12.18 -0.17 -6.67
CA LEU A 92 -12.33 -0.07 -5.21
C LEU A 92 -13.74 -0.48 -4.76
N GLU A 93 -14.80 -0.10 -5.49
CA GLU A 93 -16.17 -0.56 -5.23
C GLU A 93 -16.30 -2.08 -5.35
N ILE A 94 -15.82 -2.66 -6.46
CA ILE A 94 -15.89 -4.10 -6.70
C ILE A 94 -15.11 -4.87 -5.63
N ILE A 95 -13.91 -4.40 -5.29
CA ILE A 95 -13.03 -5.04 -4.29
C ILE A 95 -13.69 -5.02 -2.91
N LYS A 96 -14.18 -3.87 -2.44
CA LYS A 96 -14.85 -3.76 -1.13
C LYS A 96 -16.06 -4.68 -1.05
N ARG A 97 -16.91 -4.71 -2.09
CA ARG A 97 -18.08 -5.61 -2.14
C ARG A 97 -17.67 -7.09 -2.17
N SER A 98 -16.61 -7.43 -2.90
CA SER A 98 -16.12 -8.80 -3.03
C SER A 98 -15.51 -9.32 -1.72
N LEU A 99 -14.83 -8.47 -0.96
CA LEU A 99 -14.26 -8.81 0.35
C LEU A 99 -15.33 -8.85 1.46
N GLY A 100 -16.40 -8.05 1.33
CA GLY A 100 -17.54 -8.05 2.26
C GLY A 100 -18.44 -9.29 2.18
N PRO A 101 -19.51 -9.38 2.99
CA PRO A 101 -20.42 -10.53 3.01
C PRO A 101 -21.20 -10.69 1.70
N GLY A 102 -21.58 -11.93 1.38
CA GLY A 102 -22.43 -12.24 0.22
C GLY A 102 -21.70 -12.22 -1.13
N ARG A 103 -22.48 -11.93 -2.18
CA ARG A 103 -22.03 -11.84 -3.58
C ARG A 103 -21.89 -10.37 -3.99
N ALA A 104 -20.89 -10.07 -4.79
CA ALA A 104 -20.66 -8.72 -5.29
C ALA A 104 -21.39 -8.47 -6.61
N THR A 105 -22.18 -7.41 -6.65
CA THR A 105 -22.73 -6.84 -7.89
C THR A 105 -22.40 -5.35 -7.92
N TYR A 106 -21.87 -4.86 -9.03
CA TYR A 106 -21.55 -3.45 -9.27
C TYR A 106 -21.49 -3.18 -10.77
N ALA A 107 -21.98 -2.02 -11.21
CA ALA A 107 -21.96 -1.59 -12.61
C ALA A 107 -21.38 -0.17 -12.68
N GLY A 108 -20.07 -0.08 -12.89
CA GLY A 108 -19.37 1.17 -13.16
C GLY A 108 -19.16 1.40 -14.66
N GLU A 109 -18.57 2.54 -15.01
CA GLU A 109 -18.29 2.92 -16.40
C GLU A 109 -17.14 2.10 -17.00
N HIS A 110 -16.15 1.74 -16.19
CA HIS A 110 -14.92 1.07 -16.60
C HIS A 110 -14.82 -0.37 -16.08
N ALA A 111 -15.52 -0.73 -15.01
CA ALA A 111 -15.59 -2.10 -14.54
C ALA A 111 -16.95 -2.48 -13.93
N SER A 112 -17.35 -3.73 -14.15
CA SER A 112 -18.59 -4.28 -13.62
C SER A 112 -18.44 -5.76 -13.22
N VAL A 113 -19.28 -6.19 -12.28
CA VAL A 113 -19.45 -7.59 -11.87
C VAL A 113 -20.92 -7.83 -11.52
N GLU A 114 -21.39 -9.05 -11.76
CA GLU A 114 -22.76 -9.46 -11.43
C GLU A 114 -22.72 -10.78 -10.67
N GLY A 115 -23.18 -10.76 -9.42
CA GLY A 115 -23.28 -11.96 -8.59
C GLY A 115 -21.94 -12.67 -8.32
N ALA A 116 -20.83 -11.94 -8.35
CA ALA A 116 -19.49 -12.50 -8.16
C ALA A 116 -19.34 -13.12 -6.76
N ILE A 117 -18.86 -14.36 -6.72
CA ILE A 117 -18.66 -15.12 -5.48
C ILE A 117 -17.17 -15.07 -5.13
N ASN A 118 -16.86 -14.54 -3.94
CA ASN A 118 -15.52 -14.60 -3.37
C ASN A 118 -15.53 -15.45 -2.10
N VAL A 119 -15.06 -16.69 -2.21
CA VAL A 119 -14.91 -17.65 -1.10
C VAL A 119 -13.56 -18.35 -1.26
N PRO A 120 -12.70 -18.46 -0.22
CA PRO A 120 -12.94 -18.00 1.15
C PRO A 120 -12.98 -16.47 1.26
N LYS A 121 -13.66 -15.99 2.30
CA LYS A 121 -13.54 -14.60 2.76
C LYS A 121 -12.23 -14.43 3.53
N PRO A 122 -11.71 -13.20 3.66
CA PRO A 122 -10.57 -12.93 4.53
C PRO A 122 -10.83 -13.43 5.96
N ILE A 123 -9.77 -13.81 6.67
CA ILE A 123 -9.82 -14.12 8.11
C ILE A 123 -10.03 -12.81 8.89
N GLN A 124 -9.36 -11.74 8.45
CA GLN A 124 -9.53 -10.42 9.04
C GLN A 124 -10.95 -9.88 8.78
N GLU A 125 -11.58 -9.31 9.79
CA GLU A 125 -12.78 -8.49 9.61
C GLU A 125 -12.39 -7.21 8.87
N GLY A 126 -12.64 -7.18 7.56
CA GLY A 126 -12.20 -6.07 6.70
C GLY A 126 -10.71 -6.16 6.42
N LEU A 127 -10.35 -6.81 5.31
CA LEU A 127 -8.96 -6.83 4.82
C LEU A 127 -8.51 -5.38 4.55
N PRO A 128 -7.43 -4.90 5.19
CA PRO A 128 -7.05 -3.49 5.08
C PRO A 128 -6.68 -3.07 3.66
N ILE A 129 -7.25 -1.94 3.23
CA ILE A 129 -7.02 -1.36 1.92
C ILE A 129 -6.24 -0.04 2.08
N MET A 130 -5.10 0.03 1.39
CA MET A 130 -4.29 1.23 1.22
C MET A 130 -4.48 1.77 -0.21
N VAL A 131 -4.73 3.07 -0.35
CA VAL A 131 -4.68 3.76 -1.64
C VAL A 131 -3.39 4.57 -1.72
N GLY A 132 -2.60 4.36 -2.78
CA GLY A 132 -1.33 5.06 -2.99
C GLY A 132 -1.45 6.24 -3.97
N GLY A 133 -0.88 7.39 -3.59
CA GLY A 133 -0.60 8.50 -4.50
C GLY A 133 -0.83 9.90 -3.93
N ASN A 134 -0.30 10.89 -4.65
CA ASN A 134 -0.22 12.28 -4.18
C ASN A 134 -1.26 13.22 -4.79
N GLY A 135 -2.31 12.69 -5.44
CA GLY A 135 -3.33 13.50 -6.13
C GLY A 135 -4.35 14.09 -5.16
N PRO A 136 -4.30 15.39 -4.81
CA PRO A 136 -5.12 15.96 -3.75
C PRO A 136 -6.61 16.02 -4.06
N ASN A 137 -6.96 16.01 -5.35
CA ASN A 137 -8.34 16.19 -5.78
C ASN A 137 -9.08 14.87 -6.01
N VAL A 138 -8.39 13.83 -6.47
CA VAL A 138 -9.04 12.57 -6.85
C VAL A 138 -8.54 11.43 -5.97
N THR A 139 -7.24 11.14 -5.98
CA THR A 139 -6.66 10.04 -5.20
C THR A 139 -6.98 10.13 -3.71
N TRP A 140 -6.83 11.31 -3.09
CA TRP A 140 -7.12 11.46 -1.66
C TRP A 140 -8.62 11.35 -1.33
N ARG A 141 -9.50 11.75 -2.25
CA ARG A 141 -10.95 11.52 -2.11
C ARG A 141 -11.31 10.04 -2.25
N LEU A 142 -10.63 9.32 -3.14
CA LEU A 142 -10.79 7.86 -3.26
C LEU A 142 -10.31 7.15 -2.00
N ALA A 143 -9.17 7.56 -1.44
CA ALA A 143 -8.69 7.04 -0.16
C ALA A 143 -9.69 7.32 0.97
N ALA A 144 -10.16 8.56 1.09
CA ALA A 144 -11.17 8.94 2.08
C ALA A 144 -12.47 8.13 1.95
N ARG A 145 -12.90 7.75 0.75
CA ARG A 145 -14.13 6.98 0.53
C ARG A 145 -13.95 5.47 0.73
N HIS A 146 -12.81 4.92 0.34
CA HIS A 146 -12.66 3.47 0.18
C HIS A 146 -11.60 2.82 1.04
N ALA A 147 -10.57 3.55 1.47
CA ALA A 147 -9.37 2.98 2.06
C ALA A 147 -9.33 3.15 3.59
N ASP A 148 -8.58 2.28 4.24
CA ASP A 148 -8.19 2.39 5.64
C ASP A 148 -6.91 3.24 5.78
N GLU A 149 -6.11 3.31 4.71
CA GLU A 149 -4.86 4.07 4.67
C GLU A 149 -4.65 4.81 3.34
N LEU A 150 -4.13 6.04 3.43
CA LEU A 150 -3.56 6.78 2.32
C LEU A 150 -2.03 6.71 2.42
N ASN A 151 -1.38 6.16 1.38
CA ASN A 151 0.07 6.21 1.25
C ASN A 151 0.50 7.36 0.33
N VAL A 152 1.30 8.28 0.85
CA VAL A 152 1.95 9.33 0.06
C VAL A 152 3.34 8.90 -0.38
N ASP A 153 3.67 9.15 -1.64
CA ASP A 153 4.91 8.68 -2.27
C ASP A 153 5.97 9.79 -2.32
N GLY A 154 7.13 9.57 -1.71
CA GLY A 154 8.27 10.50 -1.73
C GLY A 154 8.04 11.84 -1.04
N MET A 155 6.96 11.97 -0.25
CA MET A 155 6.62 13.24 0.41
C MET A 155 7.44 13.42 1.69
N LYS A 156 8.32 14.44 1.70
CA LYS A 156 9.13 14.80 2.87
C LYS A 156 8.27 15.39 4.01
N PRO A 157 8.74 15.38 5.28
CA PRO A 157 7.96 15.86 6.42
C PRO A 157 7.35 17.26 6.25
N ASP A 158 8.10 18.23 5.71
CA ASP A 158 7.57 19.59 5.53
C ASP A 158 6.42 19.65 4.52
N ALA A 159 6.57 18.98 3.37
CA ALA A 159 5.50 18.88 2.37
C ALA A 159 4.29 18.11 2.91
N LEU A 160 4.52 17.07 3.74
CA LEU A 160 3.45 16.33 4.37
C LEU A 160 2.69 17.16 5.41
N ARG A 161 3.40 18.01 6.18
CA ARG A 161 2.79 18.96 7.12
C ARG A 161 1.78 19.87 6.42
N GLU A 162 2.11 20.34 5.21
CA GLU A 162 1.21 21.16 4.38
C GLU A 162 0.06 20.34 3.76
N ALA A 163 0.30 19.06 3.44
CA ALA A 163 -0.70 18.19 2.84
C ALA A 163 -1.75 17.66 3.84
N LEU A 164 -1.38 17.44 5.10
CA LEU A 164 -2.27 16.86 6.12
C LEU A 164 -3.61 17.58 6.28
N PRO A 165 -3.70 18.93 6.34
CA PRO A 165 -4.98 19.63 6.38
C PRO A 165 -5.87 19.32 5.17
N VAL A 166 -5.29 19.14 3.98
CA VAL A 166 -6.03 18.82 2.77
C VAL A 166 -6.49 17.35 2.77
N ILE A 167 -5.68 16.43 3.29
CA ILE A 167 -6.10 15.03 3.47
C ILE A 167 -7.28 14.95 4.44
N ARG A 168 -7.22 15.67 5.56
CA ARG A 168 -8.31 15.74 6.54
C ARG A 168 -9.60 16.28 5.93
N SER A 169 -9.51 17.36 5.15
CA SER A 169 -10.69 17.94 4.51
C SER A 169 -11.36 16.99 3.51
N ARG A 170 -10.63 16.06 2.88
CA ARG A 170 -11.26 15.03 2.02
C ARG A 170 -12.11 14.02 2.79
N CYS A 171 -11.78 13.77 4.06
CA CYS A 171 -12.62 12.95 4.94
C CYS A 171 -13.85 13.75 5.40
N GLU A 172 -13.65 15.00 5.80
CA GLU A 172 -14.72 15.91 6.26
C GLU A 172 -15.77 16.18 5.16
N GLU A 173 -15.36 16.29 3.90
CA GLU A 173 -16.27 16.45 2.74
C GLU A 173 -17.34 15.34 2.60
N ILE A 174 -17.13 14.19 3.23
CA ILE A 174 -18.03 13.03 3.21
C ILE A 174 -18.46 12.57 4.61
N ASP A 175 -18.31 13.44 5.61
CA ASP A 175 -18.64 13.16 7.02
C ASP A 175 -17.89 11.94 7.60
N ARG A 176 -16.70 11.62 7.08
CA ARG A 176 -15.79 10.61 7.65
C ARG A 176 -14.90 11.25 8.70
N ASP A 177 -14.77 10.61 9.86
CA ASP A 177 -13.78 10.99 10.87
C ASP A 177 -12.36 10.93 10.27
N PRO A 178 -11.62 12.05 10.17
CA PRO A 178 -10.27 12.05 9.62
C PRO A 178 -9.29 11.14 10.35
N ALA A 179 -9.50 10.85 11.65
CA ALA A 179 -8.65 9.95 12.42
C ALA A 179 -8.81 8.48 11.99
N SER A 180 -9.90 8.13 11.32
CA SER A 180 -10.14 6.78 10.78
C SER A 180 -9.40 6.48 9.48
N LEU A 181 -8.73 7.46 8.87
CA LEU A 181 -7.87 7.26 7.69
C LEU A 181 -6.42 7.41 8.11
N ALA A 182 -5.70 6.29 8.17
CA ALA A 182 -4.26 6.30 8.43
C ALA A 182 -3.51 6.99 7.28
N VAL A 183 -2.38 7.63 7.58
CA VAL A 183 -1.49 8.23 6.57
C VAL A 183 -0.11 7.63 6.72
N SER A 184 0.39 6.99 5.66
CA SER A 184 1.77 6.49 5.58
C SER A 184 2.59 7.22 4.54
N ALA A 185 3.91 7.16 4.70
CA ALA A 185 4.86 7.71 3.74
C ALA A 185 5.73 6.61 3.16
N HIS A 186 5.70 6.46 1.83
CA HIS A 186 6.74 5.72 1.12
C HIS A 186 7.94 6.64 0.88
N VAL A 187 9.13 6.21 1.31
CA VAL A 187 10.38 6.96 1.14
C VAL A 187 11.28 6.13 0.22
N TRP A 188 11.75 6.76 -0.85
CA TRP A 188 12.64 6.13 -1.82
C TRP A 188 13.98 5.78 -1.17
N TRP A 189 14.60 4.68 -1.58
CA TRP A 189 15.84 4.22 -0.96
C TRP A 189 16.98 5.24 -1.16
N GLU A 190 16.99 5.96 -2.28
CA GLU A 190 17.93 7.04 -2.56
C GLU A 190 17.81 8.18 -1.53
N ASP A 191 16.59 8.41 -1.03
CA ASP A 191 16.32 9.43 -0.02
C ASP A 191 16.81 9.02 1.37
N TRP A 192 17.34 7.81 1.57
CA TRP A 192 17.97 7.35 2.82
C TRP A 192 19.50 7.39 2.80
N ALA A 193 20.10 7.78 1.68
CA ALA A 193 21.54 7.99 1.55
C ALA A 193 22.00 9.25 2.32
N MET A 194 21.95 9.17 3.64
CA MET A 194 22.29 10.21 4.61
C MET A 194 22.95 9.60 5.85
N SER A 195 23.38 10.44 6.79
CA SER A 195 23.92 9.96 8.06
C SER A 195 22.84 9.33 8.94
N SER A 196 23.23 8.47 9.88
CA SER A 196 22.31 7.87 10.86
C SER A 196 21.51 8.92 11.63
N GLN A 197 22.14 10.03 12.03
CA GLN A 197 21.44 11.09 12.75
C GLN A 197 20.36 11.75 11.88
N GLU A 198 20.64 12.03 10.61
CA GLU A 198 19.64 12.58 9.70
C GLU A 198 18.47 11.62 9.46
N ARG A 199 18.72 10.29 9.46
CA ARG A 199 17.65 9.28 9.38
C ARG A 199 16.77 9.32 10.62
N VAL A 200 17.37 9.35 11.81
CA VAL A 200 16.67 9.47 13.09
C VAL A 200 15.79 10.73 13.11
N ASP A 201 16.35 11.88 12.75
CA ASP A 201 15.64 13.16 12.74
C ASP A 201 14.45 13.13 11.76
N ARG A 202 14.64 12.52 10.58
CA ARG A 202 13.56 12.37 9.59
C ARG A 202 12.45 11.43 10.07
N LEU A 203 12.80 10.29 10.66
CA LEU A 203 11.84 9.35 11.24
C LEU A 203 11.05 10.00 12.38
N ALA A 204 11.73 10.76 13.25
CA ALA A 204 11.10 11.51 14.33
C ALA A 204 10.13 12.56 13.79
N ALA A 205 10.51 13.30 12.74
CA ALA A 205 9.64 14.28 12.09
C ALA A 205 8.36 13.64 11.49
N TYR A 206 8.45 12.47 10.86
CA TYR A 206 7.26 11.74 10.41
C TYR A 206 6.37 11.32 11.58
N ARG A 207 6.97 10.83 12.67
CA ARG A 207 6.24 10.42 13.88
C ARG A 207 5.50 11.61 14.52
N GLU A 208 6.14 12.78 14.63
CA GLU A 208 5.51 14.01 15.15
C GLU A 208 4.32 14.47 14.32
N LEU A 209 4.31 14.17 13.02
CA LEU A 209 3.20 14.45 12.11
C LEU A 209 2.05 13.44 12.23
N GLY A 210 2.21 12.39 13.03
CA GLY A 210 1.20 11.34 13.18
C GLY A 210 1.14 10.36 12.01
N VAL A 211 2.22 10.22 11.25
CA VAL A 211 2.34 9.18 10.21
C VAL A 211 2.25 7.80 10.86
N SER A 212 1.36 6.95 10.34
CA SER A 212 1.12 5.61 10.89
C SER A 212 2.29 4.66 10.65
N ARG A 213 2.93 4.78 9.48
CA ARG A 213 4.13 4.01 9.11
C ARG A 213 4.93 4.67 8.01
N VAL A 214 6.24 4.41 8.03
CA VAL A 214 7.18 4.72 6.96
C VAL A 214 7.52 3.42 6.24
N ILE A 215 7.43 3.44 4.91
CA ILE A 215 7.67 2.28 4.05
C ILE A 215 8.87 2.59 3.18
N THR A 216 9.87 1.71 3.20
CA THR A 216 11.08 1.92 2.41
C THR A 216 11.85 0.62 2.17
N MET A 217 12.85 0.72 1.30
CA MET A 217 13.85 -0.32 1.06
C MET A 217 15.20 0.18 1.59
N ILE A 218 15.85 -0.65 2.42
CA ILE A 218 17.24 -0.45 2.86
C ILE A 218 18.09 -1.45 2.07
N ARG A 219 18.77 -0.99 1.02
CA ARG A 219 19.43 -1.88 0.04
C ARG A 219 20.57 -2.69 0.63
N GLU A 220 21.23 -2.13 1.63
CA GLU A 220 22.35 -2.71 2.36
C GLU A 220 21.96 -4.00 3.08
N THR A 221 20.66 -4.23 3.32
CA THR A 221 20.14 -5.49 3.89
C THR A 221 20.29 -6.69 2.97
N ASN A 222 20.56 -6.49 1.67
CA ASN A 222 20.89 -7.58 0.76
C ASN A 222 22.29 -8.18 1.04
N GLU A 223 23.15 -7.42 1.71
CA GLU A 223 24.55 -7.82 1.98
C GLU A 223 24.79 -8.14 3.46
N SER A 224 24.02 -7.51 4.37
CA SER A 224 24.23 -7.68 5.81
C SER A 224 22.97 -7.43 6.64
N ASP A 225 22.70 -8.34 7.59
CA ASP A 225 21.70 -8.15 8.64
C ASP A 225 22.03 -6.96 9.56
N GLU A 226 23.29 -6.53 9.63
CA GLU A 226 23.73 -5.38 10.44
C GLU A 226 23.09 -4.08 9.97
N ALA A 227 22.86 -3.93 8.66
CA ALA A 227 22.15 -2.77 8.12
C ALA A 227 20.72 -2.70 8.63
N LEU A 228 20.04 -3.86 8.70
CA LEU A 228 18.68 -3.94 9.24
C LEU A 228 18.67 -3.67 10.75
N ALA A 229 19.65 -4.19 11.49
CA ALA A 229 19.80 -3.95 12.92
C ALA A 229 20.06 -2.46 13.23
N THR A 230 20.92 -1.82 12.43
CA THR A 230 21.22 -0.38 12.52
C THR A 230 19.97 0.45 12.28
N PHE A 231 19.24 0.16 11.19
CA PHE A 231 17.99 0.85 10.89
C PHE A 231 16.92 0.63 11.97
N ALA A 232 16.84 -0.56 12.56
CA ALA A 232 15.95 -0.83 13.68
C ALA A 232 16.30 0.03 14.92
N GLU A 233 17.59 0.25 15.19
CA GLU A 233 18.01 1.13 16.30
C GLU A 233 17.74 2.61 16.02
N GLU A 234 17.94 3.06 14.78
CA GLU A 234 17.55 4.40 14.35
C GLU A 234 16.04 4.61 14.52
N CYS A 235 15.21 3.63 14.15
CA CYS A 235 13.76 3.65 14.41
C CYS A 235 13.44 3.80 15.91
N ARG A 236 14.10 3.01 16.78
CA ARG A 236 13.90 3.11 18.24
C ARG A 236 14.33 4.48 18.78
N THR A 237 15.46 4.99 18.32
CA THR A 237 15.99 6.31 18.71
C THR A 237 15.03 7.43 18.29
N ALA A 238 14.40 7.30 17.13
CA ALA A 238 13.34 8.20 16.65
C ALA A 238 12.00 8.05 17.42
N GLY A 239 11.92 7.14 18.39
CA GLY A 239 10.75 6.92 19.24
C GLY A 239 9.70 5.97 18.64
N ALA A 240 10.06 5.16 17.64
CA ALA A 240 9.18 4.12 17.12
C ALA A 240 9.16 2.89 18.04
N THR A 241 7.98 2.34 18.28
CA THR A 241 7.83 1.04 18.94
C THR A 241 7.94 -0.06 17.89
N LEU A 242 8.99 -0.86 17.96
CA LEU A 242 9.11 -2.07 17.15
C LEU A 242 8.64 -3.26 17.96
N GLU A 243 7.66 -4.01 17.44
CA GLU A 243 7.25 -5.27 18.07
C GLU A 243 8.44 -6.23 18.16
N ALA A 244 8.65 -6.82 19.34
CA ALA A 244 9.73 -7.77 19.55
C ALA A 244 9.54 -9.00 18.66
N SER A 245 10.62 -9.47 18.04
CA SER A 245 10.64 -10.81 17.47
C SER A 245 10.55 -11.81 18.63
N THR A 246 9.44 -12.54 18.73
CA THR A 246 9.48 -13.83 19.41
C THR A 246 10.36 -14.72 18.54
N ALA A 247 11.60 -14.92 18.96
CA ALA A 247 12.47 -15.91 18.33
C ALA A 247 11.70 -17.23 18.24
N LEU A 248 11.54 -17.74 17.02
CA LEU A 248 10.99 -19.06 16.79
C LEU A 248 11.87 -20.05 17.57
N GLY A 249 11.24 -20.78 18.49
CA GLY A 249 11.86 -21.95 19.11
C GLY A 249 12.29 -22.92 18.01
N ALA A 250 13.49 -23.48 18.21
CA ALA A 250 14.16 -24.45 17.35
C ALA A 250 13.30 -25.67 16.97
#